data_AF-A0A1V6D895-F1
#
_entry.id   AF-A0A1V6D895-F1
#
_cell.length_a   1.000
_cell.length_b   1.000
_cell.length_c   1.000
_cell.angle_alpha   90.00
_cell.angle_beta   90.00
_cell.angle_gamma   90.00
#
_symmetry.space_group_name_H-M   'P 1'
#
loop_
_entity.id
_entity.type
_entity.pdbx_description
1 polymer ?
#
loop_
_entity_poly.entity_id
_entity_poly.type
_entity_poly.pdbx_seq_one_letter_code
_entity_poly.pdbx_strand_id
1 'polypeptide(L)'
;MPNAKLSKILMIVLIIIATSALLLAIYFLPPVHNRLSWRLALLRGNIYNYFYRPDEKIFIPGQQEMMSTIVLTSTATEAFPTATVQPSVTPTNFVSPTPTETQTPTPTATPLPSAIQLEGVIYEKQSFNNCGPTNLSIALTYWGWEGNQTVTAAWLKPKINDRNVMPYEMVDFVRTQTHLGAVLRWGGDRETIKKFVAAGFPVLIERGYLEEIPKDGWMGHYNVITGYDDDREVYIVQDTYPGIPNAINSYERVERHWRAFNYIYIIIYPPEQESRVFELLGPHADEASNLQHALDKARMELDYLSGQELFFGWYNVGTSLVNLQDYYGAAQAFDQAFVVYNELDPPPYRLFWYSTGAYFAYYYTGRYQVVIDLANMVLKSSAEPAIEETWVWRGRARLALGDTNGAINDFREALKWHPNWWVAKNELQSLGIWD
;
A
#
# COMPACT_ATOMS: atom_id res chain seq x y z
N MET A 1 45.21 -50.68 -24.79
CA MET A 1 45.43 -49.25 -24.44
C MET A 1 44.07 -48.58 -24.25
N PRO A 2 43.56 -48.46 -23.00
CA PRO A 2 42.30 -47.78 -22.75
C PRO A 2 42.51 -46.26 -22.82
N ASN A 3 42.00 -45.67 -23.89
CA ASN A 3 41.59 -44.28 -24.10
C ASN A 3 42.21 -43.17 -23.22
N ALA A 4 43.39 -42.69 -23.61
CA ALA A 4 43.90 -41.37 -23.21
C ALA A 4 42.94 -40.20 -23.56
N LYS A 5 41.92 -40.43 -24.40
CA LYS A 5 40.81 -39.50 -24.63
C LYS A 5 39.81 -39.46 -23.46
N LEU A 6 39.54 -40.59 -22.80
CA LEU A 6 38.61 -40.68 -21.67
C LEU A 6 39.16 -39.95 -20.44
N SER A 7 40.48 -40.01 -20.21
CA SER A 7 41.14 -39.28 -19.12
C SER A 7 41.17 -37.77 -19.35
N LYS A 8 41.31 -37.30 -20.60
CA LYS A 8 41.21 -35.88 -20.94
C LYS A 8 39.79 -35.33 -20.76
N ILE A 9 38.77 -36.10 -21.16
CA ILE A 9 37.37 -35.71 -20.95
C ILE A 9 37.08 -35.63 -19.44
N LEU A 10 37.49 -36.63 -18.66
CA LEU A 10 37.33 -36.62 -17.20
C LEU A 10 38.02 -35.42 -16.55
N MET A 11 39.25 -35.10 -16.98
CA MET A 11 39.98 -33.94 -16.49
C MET A 11 39.28 -32.62 -16.82
N ILE A 12 38.75 -32.47 -18.04
CA ILE A 12 37.95 -31.30 -18.43
C ILE A 12 36.70 -31.18 -17.55
N VAL A 13 35.98 -32.28 -17.34
CA VAL A 13 34.79 -32.30 -16.46
C VAL A 13 35.15 -31.89 -15.03
N LEU A 14 36.24 -32.42 -14.46
CA LEU A 14 36.70 -32.07 -13.12
C LEU A 14 37.10 -30.59 -13.01
N ILE A 15 37.77 -30.03 -14.03
CA ILE A 15 38.11 -28.61 -14.08
C ILE A 15 36.83 -27.76 -14.13
N ILE A 16 35.83 -28.14 -14.93
CA ILE A 16 34.55 -27.42 -15.00
C ILE A 16 33.84 -27.45 -13.65
N ILE A 17 33.78 -28.61 -12.98
CA ILE A 17 33.16 -28.75 -11.65
C ILE A 17 33.91 -27.89 -10.62
N ALA A 18 35.24 -27.99 -10.57
CA ALA A 18 36.05 -27.22 -9.63
C ALA A 18 35.92 -25.71 -9.86
N THR A 19 35.93 -25.27 -11.12
CA THR A 19 35.73 -23.87 -11.48
C THR A 19 34.33 -23.38 -11.11
N SER A 20 33.31 -24.20 -11.36
CA SER A 20 31.92 -23.86 -11.00
C SER A 20 31.73 -23.75 -9.50
N ALA A 21 32.32 -24.66 -8.72
CA ALA A 21 32.31 -24.62 -7.26
C ALA A 21 33.05 -23.38 -6.72
N LEU A 22 34.19 -23.02 -7.31
CA LEU A 22 34.93 -21.81 -6.97
C LEU A 22 34.12 -20.53 -7.26
N LEU A 23 33.49 -20.45 -8.44
CA LEU A 23 32.63 -19.32 -8.80
C LEU A 23 31.43 -19.21 -7.86
N LEU A 24 30.84 -20.34 -7.46
CA LEU A 24 29.75 -20.38 -6.48
C LEU A 24 30.23 -19.88 -5.10
N ALA A 25 31.41 -20.32 -4.66
CA ALA A 25 31.99 -19.83 -3.41
C ALA A 25 32.28 -18.32 -3.45
N ILE A 26 32.83 -17.82 -4.56
CA ILE A 26 33.08 -16.38 -4.78
C ILE A 26 31.75 -15.60 -4.76
N TYR A 27 30.68 -16.15 -5.35
CA TYR A 27 29.37 -15.51 -5.35
C TYR A 27 28.83 -15.28 -3.94
N PHE A 28 29.03 -16.21 -3.00
CA PHE A 28 28.59 -16.08 -1.61
C PHE A 28 29.47 -15.17 -0.75
N LEU A 29 30.58 -14.63 -1.29
CA LEU A 29 31.31 -13.58 -0.59
C LEU A 29 30.44 -12.30 -0.52
N PRO A 30 30.26 -11.68 0.65
CA PRO A 30 29.32 -10.56 0.82
C PRO A 30 29.48 -9.42 -0.21
N PRO A 31 30.70 -8.96 -0.56
CA PRO A 31 30.86 -7.88 -1.55
C PRO A 31 30.37 -8.26 -2.96
N VAL A 32 30.48 -9.56 -3.33
CA VAL A 32 30.06 -10.07 -4.63
C VAL A 32 28.55 -10.32 -4.62
N HIS A 33 28.06 -11.00 -3.58
CA HIS A 33 26.65 -11.30 -3.41
C HIS A 33 25.81 -10.02 -3.46
N ASN A 34 26.17 -9.00 -2.67
CA ASN A 34 25.41 -7.75 -2.59
C ASN A 34 25.36 -6.99 -3.91
N ARG A 35 26.38 -7.13 -4.78
CA ARG A 35 26.43 -6.48 -6.09
C ARG A 35 25.69 -7.25 -7.18
N LEU A 36 25.56 -8.57 -7.03
CA LEU A 36 25.07 -9.46 -8.10
C LEU A 36 23.69 -10.06 -7.82
N SER A 37 23.29 -10.24 -6.56
CA SER A 37 22.05 -10.93 -6.16
C SER A 37 20.81 -10.32 -6.79
N TRP A 38 20.65 -9.00 -6.72
CA TRP A 38 19.53 -8.29 -7.32
C TRP A 38 19.51 -8.38 -8.86
N ARG A 39 20.69 -8.41 -9.51
CA ARG A 39 20.79 -8.58 -10.97
C ARG A 39 20.36 -9.98 -11.40
N LEU A 40 20.72 -10.99 -10.60
CA LEU A 40 20.27 -12.36 -10.82
C LEU A 40 18.77 -12.50 -10.56
N ALA A 41 18.24 -11.82 -9.55
CA ALA A 41 16.80 -11.77 -9.28
C ALA A 41 16.03 -11.13 -10.46
N LEU A 42 16.52 -10.01 -11.00
CA LEU A 42 15.95 -9.38 -12.19
C LEU A 42 16.04 -10.30 -13.41
N LEU A 43 17.19 -10.94 -13.66
CA LEU A 43 17.35 -11.88 -14.77
C LEU A 43 16.38 -13.07 -14.64
N ARG A 44 16.25 -13.64 -13.43
CA ARG A 44 15.30 -14.71 -13.13
C ARG A 44 13.86 -14.24 -13.38
N GLY A 45 13.51 -13.04 -12.93
CA GLY A 45 12.20 -12.42 -13.18
C GLY A 45 11.93 -12.25 -14.68
N ASN A 46 12.90 -11.75 -15.43
CA ASN A 46 12.78 -11.55 -16.89
C ASN A 46 12.61 -12.88 -17.64
N ILE A 47 13.37 -13.91 -17.27
CA ILE A 47 13.20 -15.26 -17.82
C ILE A 47 11.83 -15.83 -17.46
N TYR A 48 11.39 -15.67 -16.22
CA TYR A 48 10.07 -16.12 -15.80
C TYR A 48 8.95 -15.42 -16.59
N ASN A 49 9.01 -14.09 -16.68
CA ASN A 49 8.03 -13.27 -17.37
C ASN A 49 7.99 -13.53 -18.88
N TYR A 50 9.11 -13.98 -19.47
CA TYR A 50 9.15 -14.42 -20.85
C TYR A 50 8.28 -15.67 -21.10
N PHE A 51 8.24 -16.62 -20.16
CA PHE A 51 7.43 -17.85 -20.29
C PHE A 51 6.05 -17.74 -19.66
N TYR A 52 5.89 -16.85 -18.69
CA TYR A 52 4.67 -16.65 -17.95
C TYR A 52 4.36 -15.16 -17.96
N ARG A 53 3.38 -14.74 -18.76
CA ARG A 53 2.98 -13.34 -18.88
C ARG A 53 1.92 -13.02 -17.83
N PRO A 54 2.27 -12.32 -16.72
CA PRO A 54 1.30 -11.98 -15.68
C PRO A 54 0.22 -11.01 -16.18
N ASP A 55 0.53 -10.24 -17.22
CA ASP A 55 -0.33 -9.29 -17.92
C ASP A 55 -1.43 -9.96 -18.77
N GLU A 56 -1.28 -11.23 -19.17
CA GLU A 56 -2.29 -11.96 -19.96
C GLU A 56 -3.39 -12.60 -19.10
N LYS A 57 -3.32 -12.43 -17.78
CA LYS A 57 -4.25 -13.10 -16.85
C LYS A 57 -5.49 -12.29 -16.59
N ILE A 58 -6.61 -12.88 -17.03
CA ILE A 58 -7.95 -12.43 -16.73
C ILE A 58 -8.35 -12.94 -15.33
N PHE A 59 -8.95 -12.06 -14.54
CA PHE A 59 -9.60 -12.42 -13.27
C PHE A 59 -11.06 -12.01 -13.32
N ILE A 60 -11.96 -12.98 -13.18
CA ILE A 60 -13.41 -12.77 -13.15
C ILE A 60 -13.89 -13.19 -11.77
N PRO A 61 -14.23 -12.24 -10.89
CA PRO A 61 -14.78 -12.56 -9.58
C PRO A 61 -16.13 -13.32 -9.71
N GLY A 62 -16.22 -14.52 -9.14
CA GLY A 62 -17.44 -15.33 -9.10
C GLY A 62 -18.22 -15.22 -7.78
N GLN A 63 -19.12 -16.18 -7.50
CA GLN A 63 -19.83 -16.32 -6.22
C GLN A 63 -20.74 -15.13 -5.82
N GLN A 64 -21.34 -14.43 -6.77
CA GLN A 64 -22.27 -13.31 -6.51
C GLN A 64 -23.45 -13.72 -5.61
N GLU A 65 -23.95 -14.95 -5.75
CA GLU A 65 -25.05 -15.49 -4.93
C GLU A 65 -24.75 -15.54 -3.41
N MET A 66 -23.47 -15.62 -3.02
CA MET A 66 -23.07 -15.56 -1.61
C MET A 66 -23.42 -14.20 -1.01
N MET A 67 -23.37 -13.14 -1.81
CA MET A 67 -23.71 -11.78 -1.36
C MET A 67 -25.22 -11.61 -1.14
N SER A 68 -26.06 -12.30 -1.94
CA SER A 68 -27.52 -12.32 -1.77
C SER A 68 -27.94 -12.86 -0.39
N THR A 69 -27.20 -13.83 0.14
CA THR A 69 -27.47 -14.45 1.45
C THR A 69 -27.18 -13.50 2.62
N ILE A 70 -26.19 -12.60 2.46
CA ILE A 70 -25.84 -11.58 3.45
C ILE A 70 -26.94 -10.53 3.57
N VAL A 71 -27.50 -10.09 2.44
CA VAL A 71 -28.63 -9.14 2.43
C VAL A 71 -29.86 -9.72 3.13
N LEU A 72 -30.14 -11.03 2.93
CA LEU A 72 -31.28 -11.71 3.57
C LEU A 72 -31.10 -11.89 5.08
N THR A 73 -29.86 -12.02 5.57
CA THR A 73 -29.57 -12.16 7.00
C THR A 73 -29.48 -10.80 7.71
N SER A 74 -28.96 -9.75 7.06
CA SER A 74 -28.98 -8.39 7.63
C SER A 74 -30.40 -7.83 7.73
N THR A 75 -31.22 -8.00 6.69
CA THR A 75 -32.64 -7.58 6.70
C THR A 75 -33.51 -8.38 7.67
N ALA A 76 -33.15 -9.62 8.00
CA ALA A 76 -33.83 -10.41 9.03
C ALA A 76 -33.54 -9.93 10.47
N THR A 77 -32.51 -9.09 10.66
CA THR A 77 -32.13 -8.55 11.98
C THR A 77 -32.68 -7.15 12.24
N GLU A 78 -33.22 -6.47 11.23
CA GLU A 78 -33.89 -5.17 11.31
C GLU A 78 -35.42 -5.32 11.30
N ALA A 79 -35.97 -6.00 12.30
CA ALA A 79 -37.42 -6.03 12.52
C ALA A 79 -37.76 -5.90 14.01
N PHE A 80 -37.36 -4.79 14.62
CA PHE A 80 -38.05 -4.26 15.79
C PHE A 80 -38.49 -2.82 15.50
N PRO A 81 -39.79 -2.53 15.45
CA PRO A 81 -40.26 -1.16 15.30
C PRO A 81 -39.97 -0.39 16.60
N THR A 82 -39.03 0.56 16.55
CA THR A 82 -38.90 1.59 17.59
C THR A 82 -40.15 2.46 17.56
N ALA A 83 -40.88 2.51 18.66
CA ALA A 83 -42.07 3.34 18.81
C ALA A 83 -41.71 4.83 18.65
N THR A 84 -42.27 5.47 17.63
CA THR A 84 -42.21 6.91 17.43
C THR A 84 -42.92 7.63 18.58
N VAL A 85 -42.17 8.36 19.42
CA VAL A 85 -42.76 9.26 20.42
C VAL A 85 -43.27 10.51 19.70
N GLN A 86 -44.58 10.73 19.78
CA GLN A 86 -45.27 11.90 19.25
C GLN A 86 -44.86 13.16 20.05
N PRO A 87 -44.50 14.28 19.40
CA PRO A 87 -44.18 15.51 20.12
C PRO A 87 -45.45 16.12 20.75
N SER A 88 -45.38 16.37 22.05
CA SER A 88 -46.39 17.11 22.80
C SER A 88 -46.17 18.61 22.63
N VAL A 89 -47.18 19.31 22.10
CA VAL A 89 -47.23 20.77 22.07
C VAL A 89 -47.27 21.34 23.49
N THR A 90 -46.23 22.07 23.87
CA THR A 90 -46.18 22.85 25.11
C THR A 90 -46.57 24.30 24.82
N PRO A 91 -47.36 24.99 25.66
CA PRO A 91 -47.80 26.34 25.39
C PRO A 91 -46.64 27.35 25.55
N THR A 92 -46.61 28.28 24.59
CA THR A 92 -45.79 29.49 24.54
C THR A 92 -45.86 30.29 25.83
N ASN A 93 -44.72 30.68 26.40
CA ASN A 93 -44.63 31.76 27.37
C ASN A 93 -43.23 32.40 27.43
N PHE A 94 -43.25 33.74 27.36
CA PHE A 94 -42.21 34.73 27.63
C PHE A 94 -40.96 34.80 26.73
N VAL A 95 -40.97 35.84 25.88
CA VAL A 95 -39.80 36.41 25.23
C VAL A 95 -39.03 37.23 26.27
N SER A 96 -37.78 36.86 26.52
CA SER A 96 -36.75 37.69 27.17
C SER A 96 -35.75 38.10 26.10
N PRO A 97 -35.23 39.35 26.06
CA PRO A 97 -34.24 39.73 25.06
C PRO A 97 -32.94 38.96 25.30
N THR A 98 -32.61 38.06 24.37
CA THR A 98 -31.31 37.38 24.27
C THR A 98 -30.21 38.42 24.06
N PRO A 99 -29.07 38.36 24.77
CA PRO A 99 -27.93 39.21 24.47
C PRO A 99 -27.45 38.91 23.05
N THR A 100 -27.28 39.96 22.24
CA THR A 100 -26.66 39.89 20.92
C THR A 100 -25.26 39.29 21.07
N GLU A 101 -25.07 38.04 20.65
CA GLU A 101 -23.74 37.48 20.47
C GLU A 101 -23.00 38.31 19.42
N THR A 102 -21.97 39.01 19.87
CA THR A 102 -21.03 39.69 18.98
C THR A 102 -20.24 38.61 18.27
N GLN A 103 -20.41 38.48 16.95
CA GLN A 103 -19.62 37.55 16.15
C GLN A 103 -18.13 37.93 16.33
N THR A 104 -17.40 37.07 17.03
CA THR A 104 -15.94 37.15 17.09
C THR A 104 -15.43 37.04 15.65
N PRO A 105 -14.58 37.98 15.17
CA PRO A 105 -14.07 37.91 13.82
C PRO A 105 -13.34 36.57 13.62
N THR A 106 -13.84 35.76 12.69
CA THR A 106 -13.13 34.55 12.23
C THR A 106 -11.79 35.00 11.66
N PRO A 107 -10.64 34.54 12.21
CA PRO A 107 -9.34 34.91 11.66
C PRO A 107 -9.29 34.49 10.20
N THR A 108 -9.01 35.45 9.32
CA THR A 108 -8.76 35.17 7.91
C THR A 108 -7.51 34.30 7.82
N ALA A 109 -7.63 33.12 7.21
CA ALA A 109 -6.51 32.20 7.06
C ALA A 109 -5.34 32.91 6.35
N THR A 110 -4.15 32.83 6.95
CA THR A 110 -2.93 33.33 6.31
C THR A 110 -2.76 32.61 4.97
N PRO A 111 -2.61 33.34 3.85
CA PRO A 111 -2.43 32.70 2.55
C PRO A 111 -1.14 31.87 2.56
N LEU A 112 -1.20 30.67 1.99
CA LEU A 112 -0.03 29.82 1.82
C LEU A 112 1.00 30.52 0.91
N PRO A 113 2.32 30.33 1.14
CA PRO A 113 3.33 30.82 0.20
C PRO A 113 3.13 30.17 -1.17
N SER A 114 3.40 30.91 -2.25
CA SER A 114 3.27 30.39 -3.62
C SER A 114 4.33 29.34 -3.97
N ALA A 115 5.49 29.37 -3.29
CA ALA A 115 6.51 28.34 -3.39
C ALA A 115 7.22 28.18 -2.04
N ILE A 116 7.58 26.94 -1.71
CA ILE A 116 8.36 26.61 -0.53
C ILE A 116 9.15 25.32 -0.79
N GLN A 117 10.35 25.24 -0.23
CA GLN A 117 11.12 24.02 -0.13
C GLN A 117 11.64 23.89 1.30
N LEU A 118 11.36 22.75 1.93
CA LEU A 118 11.84 22.45 3.26
C LEU A 118 13.36 22.27 3.24
N GLU A 119 14.04 22.98 4.13
CA GLU A 119 15.48 22.84 4.36
C GLU A 119 15.77 21.68 5.32
N GLY A 120 16.99 21.15 5.33
CA GLY A 120 17.42 20.11 6.28
C GLY A 120 17.02 18.67 5.93
N VAL A 121 16.41 18.45 4.76
CA VAL A 121 16.09 17.09 4.28
C VAL A 121 17.37 16.31 3.96
N ILE A 122 17.57 15.18 4.65
CA ILE A 122 18.69 14.27 4.39
C ILE A 122 18.23 13.22 3.37
N TYR A 123 18.73 13.34 2.14
CA TYR A 123 18.39 12.44 1.06
C TYR A 123 19.09 11.08 1.19
N GLU A 124 18.37 10.01 0.84
CA GLU A 124 18.89 8.65 0.76
C GLU A 124 18.45 7.95 -0.54
N LYS A 125 19.40 7.34 -1.26
CA LYS A 125 19.08 6.50 -2.43
C LYS A 125 18.67 5.11 -1.97
N GLN A 126 17.58 4.56 -2.54
CA GLN A 126 17.11 3.24 -2.11
C GLN A 126 18.00 2.10 -2.61
N SER A 127 18.03 1.04 -1.80
CA SER A 127 18.46 -0.29 -2.20
C SER A 127 17.31 -1.08 -2.89
N PHE A 128 17.61 -2.31 -3.32
CA PHE A 128 16.68 -3.14 -4.10
C PHE A 128 15.35 -3.38 -3.36
N ASN A 129 14.23 -3.07 -4.01
CA ASN A 129 12.87 -3.12 -3.43
C ASN A 129 12.71 -2.36 -2.11
N ASN A 130 13.45 -1.27 -1.90
CA ASN A 130 13.50 -0.59 -0.59
C ASN A 130 12.86 0.80 -0.56
N CYS A 131 11.93 1.11 -1.48
CA CYS A 131 11.33 2.43 -1.58
C CYS A 131 10.62 2.84 -0.27
N GLY A 132 9.78 1.97 0.29
CA GLY A 132 9.08 2.24 1.55
C GLY A 132 10.03 2.56 2.71
N PRO A 133 10.95 1.66 3.08
CA PRO A 133 11.89 1.91 4.17
C PRO A 133 12.80 3.12 3.95
N THR A 134 13.21 3.39 2.70
CA THR A 134 14.06 4.54 2.37
C THR A 134 13.29 5.86 2.51
N ASN A 135 12.06 5.94 2.02
CA ASN A 135 11.25 7.15 2.17
C ASN A 135 10.85 7.39 3.63
N LEU A 136 10.56 6.33 4.38
CA LEU A 136 10.35 6.44 5.82
C LEU A 136 11.62 6.97 6.52
N SER A 137 12.80 6.46 6.18
CA SER A 137 14.10 6.96 6.69
C SER A 137 14.29 8.46 6.42
N ILE A 138 14.02 8.93 5.19
CA ILE A 138 14.09 10.35 4.84
C ILE A 138 13.12 11.19 5.68
N ALA A 139 11.87 10.73 5.85
CA ALA A 139 10.87 11.43 6.64
C ALA A 139 11.20 11.47 8.14
N LEU A 140 11.80 10.40 8.68
CA LEU A 140 12.22 10.31 10.09
C LEU A 140 13.45 11.18 10.38
N THR A 141 14.47 11.12 9.53
CA THR A 141 15.72 11.88 9.71
C THR A 141 15.51 13.39 9.61
N TYR A 142 14.48 13.85 8.89
CA TYR A 142 14.04 15.25 8.93
C TYR A 142 13.73 15.74 10.34
N TRP A 143 13.20 14.86 11.20
CA TRP A 143 12.90 15.14 12.61
C TRP A 143 14.03 14.74 13.57
N GLY A 144 15.25 14.56 13.06
CA GLY A 144 16.43 14.25 13.87
C GLY A 144 16.50 12.81 14.37
N TRP A 145 15.71 11.89 13.84
CA TRP A 145 15.86 10.46 14.14
C TRP A 145 17.21 9.93 13.64
N GLU A 146 17.93 9.23 14.51
CA GLU A 146 19.23 8.64 14.19
C GLU A 146 19.05 7.24 13.59
N GLY A 147 19.09 7.14 12.27
CA GLY A 147 19.02 5.87 11.56
C GLY A 147 19.13 6.03 10.05
N ASN A 148 18.82 4.97 9.31
CA ASN A 148 18.82 4.96 7.85
C ASN A 148 17.90 3.86 7.30
N GLN A 149 17.83 3.71 5.97
CA GLN A 149 16.99 2.72 5.32
C GLN A 149 17.25 1.27 5.78
N THR A 150 18.44 0.95 6.29
CA THR A 150 18.79 -0.41 6.75
C THR A 150 18.08 -0.73 8.06
N VAL A 151 17.93 0.27 8.94
CA VAL A 151 17.23 0.13 10.22
C VAL A 151 15.73 -0.02 9.98
N THR A 152 15.13 0.84 9.14
CA THR A 152 13.72 0.73 8.78
C THR A 152 13.43 -0.58 8.04
N ALA A 153 14.29 -0.99 7.09
CA ALA A 153 14.11 -2.22 6.32
C ALA A 153 14.19 -3.49 7.18
N ALA A 154 15.09 -3.53 8.17
CA ALA A 154 15.23 -4.69 9.05
C ALA A 154 13.94 -5.01 9.83
N TRP A 155 13.10 -4.01 10.09
CA TRP A 155 11.81 -4.17 10.76
C TRP A 155 10.66 -4.35 9.77
N LEU A 156 10.57 -3.49 8.76
CA LEU A 156 9.44 -3.46 7.82
C LEU A 156 9.45 -4.63 6.84
N LYS A 157 10.65 -5.02 6.37
CA LYS A 157 10.82 -6.03 5.33
C LYS A 157 12.09 -6.86 5.57
N PRO A 158 12.09 -7.75 6.59
CA PRO A 158 13.27 -8.49 7.02
C PRO A 158 13.89 -9.38 5.93
N LYS A 159 13.19 -9.64 4.82
CA LYS A 159 13.75 -10.22 3.61
C LYS A 159 13.84 -9.18 2.49
N ILE A 160 15.00 -9.10 1.85
CA ILE A 160 15.22 -8.18 0.73
C ILE A 160 14.25 -8.42 -0.45
N ASN A 161 13.80 -9.67 -0.62
CA ASN A 161 12.91 -10.11 -1.69
C ASN A 161 11.46 -9.67 -1.50
N ASP A 162 11.05 -9.37 -0.27
CA ASP A 162 9.76 -8.76 0.01
C ASP A 162 9.65 -7.45 -0.78
N ARG A 163 8.54 -7.31 -1.51
CA ARG A 163 8.34 -6.24 -2.50
C ARG A 163 7.56 -5.07 -1.95
N ASN A 164 6.90 -5.24 -0.82
CA ASN A 164 5.94 -4.30 -0.32
C ASN A 164 6.27 -3.91 1.13
N VAL A 165 5.81 -2.74 1.51
CA VAL A 165 5.65 -2.37 2.91
C VAL A 165 4.31 -1.67 2.96
N MET A 166 3.39 -2.15 3.78
CA MET A 166 2.08 -1.54 3.89
C MET A 166 2.18 -0.20 4.66
N PRO A 167 1.37 0.81 4.31
CA PRO A 167 1.39 2.12 4.98
C PRO A 167 1.18 2.04 6.50
N TYR A 168 0.33 1.13 6.97
CA TYR A 168 0.10 0.93 8.40
C TYR A 168 1.33 0.38 9.13
N GLU A 169 2.17 -0.44 8.47
CA GLU A 169 3.42 -0.95 9.05
C GLU A 169 4.43 0.18 9.24
N MET A 170 4.46 1.17 8.34
CA MET A 170 5.28 2.37 8.53
C MET A 170 4.81 3.19 9.74
N VAL A 171 3.50 3.36 9.90
CA VAL A 171 2.93 4.04 11.07
C VAL A 171 3.27 3.30 12.37
N ASP A 172 3.15 1.97 12.37
CA ASP A 172 3.50 1.13 13.51
C ASP A 172 5.00 1.21 13.83
N PHE A 173 5.87 1.23 12.81
CA PHE A 173 7.29 1.47 12.99
C PHE A 173 7.52 2.82 13.69
N VAL A 174 6.91 3.90 13.19
CA VAL A 174 7.07 5.24 13.80
C VAL A 174 6.65 5.21 15.27
N ARG A 175 5.47 4.67 15.56
CA ARG A 175 4.89 4.68 16.92
C ARG A 175 5.59 3.75 17.90
N THR A 176 6.21 2.67 17.42
CA THR A 176 6.81 1.64 18.29
C THR A 176 8.33 1.64 18.34
N GLN A 177 8.98 2.15 17.29
CA GLN A 177 10.45 2.16 17.16
C GLN A 177 11.06 3.56 17.25
N THR A 178 10.24 4.61 17.44
CA THR A 178 10.70 6.00 17.57
C THR A 178 9.94 6.74 18.68
N HIS A 179 10.28 8.01 18.92
CA HIS A 179 9.54 8.91 19.81
C HIS A 179 8.57 9.84 19.07
N LEU A 180 8.40 9.65 17.76
CA LEU A 180 7.58 10.50 16.91
C LEU A 180 6.13 9.98 16.84
N GLY A 181 5.21 10.89 16.52
CA GLY A 181 3.84 10.57 16.12
C GLY A 181 3.73 10.36 14.61
N ALA A 182 2.71 9.62 14.20
CA ALA A 182 2.33 9.46 12.81
C ALA A 182 0.81 9.40 12.65
N VAL A 183 0.31 10.09 11.63
CA VAL A 183 -1.08 10.03 11.18
C VAL A 183 -1.11 9.56 9.73
N LEU A 184 -1.96 8.58 9.46
CA LEU A 184 -2.24 8.03 8.14
C LEU A 184 -3.67 8.39 7.71
N ARG A 185 -3.82 8.87 6.48
CA ARG A 185 -5.09 9.33 5.92
C ARG A 185 -5.19 9.03 4.43
N TRP A 186 -6.40 9.08 3.91
CA TRP A 186 -6.74 8.83 2.50
C TRP A 186 -7.41 10.05 1.88
N GLY A 187 -7.55 10.04 0.55
CA GLY A 187 -8.27 11.09 -0.18
C GLY A 187 -7.55 12.44 -0.20
N GLY A 188 -6.26 12.50 0.13
CA GLY A 188 -5.50 13.75 0.14
C GLY A 188 -5.52 14.47 -1.21
N ASP A 189 -5.33 15.79 -1.19
CA ASP A 189 -5.32 16.63 -2.38
C ASP A 189 -4.17 17.63 -2.36
N ARG A 190 -4.06 18.44 -3.42
CA ARG A 190 -3.03 19.46 -3.55
C ARG A 190 -2.98 20.40 -2.37
N GLU A 191 -4.13 20.84 -1.91
CA GLU A 191 -4.25 21.77 -0.79
C GLU A 191 -3.77 21.13 0.52
N THR A 192 -4.10 19.86 0.74
CA THR A 192 -3.60 19.06 1.86
C THR A 192 -2.07 19.02 1.88
N ILE A 193 -1.44 18.65 0.75
CA ILE A 193 0.02 18.62 0.64
C ILE A 193 0.62 20.00 0.92
N LYS A 194 0.08 21.05 0.28
CA LYS A 194 0.59 22.41 0.44
C LYS A 194 0.47 22.91 1.88
N LYS A 195 -0.65 22.65 2.57
CA LYS A 195 -0.84 23.03 3.98
C LYS A 195 0.22 22.42 4.89
N PHE A 196 0.47 21.12 4.74
CA PHE A 196 1.48 20.45 5.56
C PHE A 196 2.89 20.91 5.24
N VAL A 197 3.26 20.97 3.96
CA VAL A 197 4.60 21.40 3.54
C VAL A 197 4.85 22.86 3.93
N ALA A 198 3.89 23.76 3.72
CA ALA A 198 4.01 25.16 4.16
C ALA A 198 4.15 25.31 5.68
N ALA A 199 3.61 24.36 6.45
CA ALA A 199 3.72 24.32 7.90
C ALA A 199 4.98 23.60 8.40
N GLY A 200 5.88 23.16 7.52
CA GLY A 200 7.13 22.51 7.91
C GLY A 200 7.05 20.98 8.02
N PHE A 201 5.99 20.34 7.53
CA PHE A 201 5.82 18.89 7.58
C PHE A 201 6.05 18.27 6.19
N PRO A 202 7.11 17.46 6.01
CA PRO A 202 7.22 16.60 4.83
C PRO A 202 6.04 15.65 4.75
N VAL A 203 5.55 15.38 3.54
CA VAL A 203 4.41 14.50 3.33
C VAL A 203 4.86 13.24 2.61
N LEU A 204 4.75 12.09 3.29
CA LEU A 204 5.05 10.80 2.70
C LEU A 204 3.79 10.27 2.00
N ILE A 205 3.89 9.96 0.70
CA ILE A 205 2.81 9.43 -0.11
C ILE A 205 3.20 8.09 -0.74
N GLU A 206 2.20 7.27 -1.04
CA GLU A 206 2.34 6.10 -1.93
C GLU A 206 1.68 6.44 -3.27
N ARG A 207 2.37 6.19 -4.38
CA ARG A 207 1.86 6.47 -5.73
C ARG A 207 2.28 5.39 -6.72
N GLY A 208 1.59 5.33 -7.85
CA GLY A 208 2.04 4.58 -9.01
C GLY A 208 3.35 5.13 -9.58
N TYR A 209 4.12 4.24 -10.21
CA TYR A 209 5.34 4.54 -10.94
C TYR A 209 5.23 3.80 -12.26
N LEU A 210 5.15 4.56 -13.37
CA LEU A 210 4.84 4.00 -14.69
C LEU A 210 5.75 4.61 -15.75
N GLU A 211 5.68 5.92 -15.92
CA GLU A 211 6.41 6.65 -16.96
C GLU A 211 7.92 6.68 -16.71
N GLU A 212 8.32 6.46 -15.47
CA GLU A 212 9.71 6.45 -15.00
C GLU A 212 10.39 5.08 -15.15
N ILE A 213 9.67 4.02 -15.54
CA ILE A 213 10.22 2.66 -15.73
C ILE A 213 10.21 2.30 -17.21
N PRO A 214 11.37 2.27 -17.87
CA PRO A 214 11.45 1.76 -19.21
C PRO A 214 11.21 0.24 -19.19
N LYS A 215 10.10 -0.20 -19.81
CA LYS A 215 9.81 -1.59 -20.25
C LYS A 215 9.16 -2.58 -19.29
N ASP A 216 8.99 -2.27 -18.00
CA ASP A 216 8.46 -3.27 -17.06
C ASP A 216 7.00 -3.06 -16.63
N GLY A 217 6.31 -2.02 -17.09
CA GLY A 217 4.90 -1.76 -16.72
C GLY A 217 4.74 -1.02 -15.38
N TRP A 218 3.54 -1.00 -14.83
CA TRP A 218 3.18 -0.24 -13.62
C TRP A 218 3.70 -0.90 -12.32
N MET A 219 4.16 -0.11 -11.34
CA MET A 219 4.43 -0.55 -9.96
C MET A 219 4.08 0.52 -8.92
N GLY A 220 3.94 0.13 -7.65
CA GLY A 220 3.84 1.05 -6.52
C GLY A 220 5.20 1.63 -6.13
N HIS A 221 5.19 2.86 -5.61
CA HIS A 221 6.37 3.56 -5.14
C HIS A 221 6.03 4.56 -4.04
N TYR A 222 6.94 4.74 -3.09
CA TYR A 222 6.81 5.74 -2.04
C TYR A 222 7.64 6.97 -2.37
N ASN A 223 7.12 8.13 -2.01
CA ASN A 223 7.81 9.41 -2.17
C ASN A 223 7.57 10.32 -0.97
N VAL A 224 8.59 11.08 -0.57
CA VAL A 224 8.45 12.19 0.38
C VAL A 224 8.39 13.50 -0.41
N ILE A 225 7.30 14.24 -0.27
CA ILE A 225 7.15 15.60 -0.80
C ILE A 225 7.69 16.58 0.25
N THR A 226 8.61 17.44 -0.18
CA THR A 226 9.31 18.39 0.70
C THR A 226 9.23 19.82 0.18
N GLY A 227 8.41 20.08 -0.82
CA GLY A 227 8.27 21.41 -1.40
C GLY A 227 7.26 21.45 -2.53
N TYR A 228 6.89 22.66 -2.91
CA TYR A 228 6.04 22.94 -4.05
C TYR A 228 6.32 24.34 -4.62
N ASP A 229 5.91 24.56 -5.87
CA ASP A 229 6.00 25.84 -6.57
C ASP A 229 4.77 25.98 -7.48
N ASP A 230 3.86 26.89 -7.11
CA ASP A 230 2.60 27.13 -7.81
C ASP A 230 2.79 27.81 -9.16
N ASP A 231 3.79 28.68 -9.31
CA ASP A 231 4.06 29.36 -10.58
C ASP A 231 4.52 28.35 -11.65
N ARG A 232 5.15 27.26 -11.21
CA ARG A 232 5.62 26.17 -12.06
C ARG A 232 4.67 24.97 -12.10
N GLU A 233 3.67 24.92 -11.22
CA GLU A 233 2.77 23.80 -10.99
C GLU A 233 3.48 22.48 -10.67
N VAL A 234 4.45 22.51 -9.74
CA VAL A 234 5.29 21.35 -9.41
C VAL A 234 5.40 21.06 -7.91
N TYR A 235 5.51 19.78 -7.58
CA TYR A 235 6.04 19.32 -6.30
C TYR A 235 7.56 19.11 -6.39
N ILE A 236 8.23 19.29 -5.25
CA ILE A 236 9.62 18.90 -5.01
C ILE A 236 9.62 17.59 -4.23
N VAL A 237 10.10 16.53 -4.85
CA VAL A 237 9.97 15.15 -4.38
C VAL A 237 11.34 14.52 -4.13
N GLN A 238 11.49 13.78 -3.03
CA GLN A 238 12.69 12.97 -2.79
C GLN A 238 12.54 11.61 -3.48
N ASP A 239 12.89 11.52 -4.77
CA ASP A 239 12.71 10.27 -5.53
C ASP A 239 13.89 9.30 -5.29
N THR A 240 13.63 8.30 -4.46
CA THR A 240 14.65 7.34 -4.01
C THR A 240 15.04 6.32 -5.08
N TYR A 241 14.18 6.07 -6.08
CA TYR A 241 14.36 4.99 -7.06
C TYR A 241 15.45 5.29 -8.09
N PRO A 242 15.36 6.39 -8.88
CA PRO A 242 16.44 6.77 -9.78
C PRO A 242 17.65 7.33 -9.01
N GLY A 243 17.46 7.76 -7.75
CA GLY A 243 18.52 8.38 -6.96
C GLY A 243 18.56 9.91 -7.11
N ILE A 244 17.40 10.57 -7.30
CA ILE A 244 17.32 12.00 -7.62
C ILE A 244 16.76 12.78 -6.42
N PRO A 245 17.60 13.52 -5.67
CA PRO A 245 17.11 14.43 -4.63
C PRO A 245 16.38 15.62 -5.26
N ASN A 246 15.37 16.15 -4.56
CA ASN A 246 14.60 17.33 -5.00
C ASN A 246 14.09 17.23 -6.45
N ALA A 247 13.63 16.05 -6.85
CA ALA A 247 13.07 15.80 -8.17
C ALA A 247 11.82 16.67 -8.39
N ILE A 248 11.83 17.42 -9.49
CA ILE A 248 10.72 18.30 -9.88
C ILE A 248 9.70 17.48 -10.66
N ASN A 249 8.47 17.37 -10.14
CA ASN A 249 7.37 16.65 -10.79
C ASN A 249 6.15 17.56 -10.85
N SER A 250 5.42 17.56 -11.98
CA SER A 250 4.18 18.34 -12.09
C SER A 250 3.14 17.87 -11.09
N TYR A 251 2.29 18.79 -10.64
CA TYR A 251 1.16 18.48 -9.78
C TYR A 251 0.27 17.40 -10.39
N GLU A 252 -0.11 17.56 -11.66
CA GLU A 252 -0.93 16.61 -12.41
C GLU A 252 -0.32 15.20 -12.39
N ARG A 253 0.98 15.07 -12.61
CA ARG A 253 1.64 13.77 -12.70
C ARG A 253 1.64 13.05 -11.37
N VAL A 254 2.00 13.76 -10.30
CA VAL A 254 1.98 13.18 -8.95
C VAL A 254 0.55 12.80 -8.58
N GLU A 255 -0.43 13.67 -8.79
CA GLU A 255 -1.84 13.44 -8.45
C GLU A 255 -2.42 12.24 -9.22
N ARG A 256 -2.18 12.16 -10.53
CA ARG A 256 -2.62 11.04 -11.37
C ARG A 256 -2.09 9.69 -10.89
N HIS A 257 -0.82 9.64 -10.48
CA HIS A 257 -0.23 8.42 -9.95
C HIS A 257 -0.59 8.15 -8.49
N TRP A 258 -0.79 9.19 -7.69
CA TRP A 258 -1.22 9.11 -6.29
C TRP A 258 -2.64 8.52 -6.16
N ARG A 259 -3.49 8.76 -7.17
CA ARG A 259 -4.79 8.12 -7.31
C ARG A 259 -4.71 6.60 -7.21
N ALA A 260 -3.66 5.95 -7.72
CA ALA A 260 -3.59 4.50 -7.71
C ALA A 260 -3.59 3.87 -6.31
N PHE A 261 -3.34 4.68 -5.28
CA PHE A 261 -3.33 4.31 -3.87
C PHE A 261 -4.30 5.15 -3.04
N ASN A 262 -5.43 5.54 -3.64
CA ASN A 262 -6.49 6.29 -2.98
C ASN A 262 -6.01 7.57 -2.28
N TYR A 263 -5.04 8.24 -2.89
CA TYR A 263 -4.45 9.48 -2.39
C TYR A 263 -3.99 9.38 -0.92
N ILE A 264 -3.32 8.28 -0.58
CA ILE A 264 -2.83 8.01 0.77
C ILE A 264 -1.67 8.92 1.16
N TYR A 265 -1.69 9.46 2.37
CA TYR A 265 -0.59 10.26 2.91
C TYR A 265 -0.34 9.95 4.38
N ILE A 266 0.93 10.03 4.76
CA ILE A 266 1.42 9.89 6.12
C ILE A 266 2.12 11.19 6.52
N ILE A 267 1.70 11.73 7.66
CA ILE A 267 2.36 12.85 8.33
C ILE A 267 3.06 12.32 9.57
N ILE A 268 4.37 12.48 9.61
CA ILE A 268 5.22 12.15 10.77
C ILE A 268 5.59 13.46 11.45
N TYR A 269 5.52 13.49 12.78
CA TYR A 269 5.69 14.71 13.56
C TYR A 269 6.25 14.41 14.95
N PRO A 270 6.98 15.34 15.57
CA PRO A 270 7.37 15.21 16.98
C PRO A 270 6.16 15.49 17.88
N PRO A 271 6.06 14.86 19.08
CA PRO A 271 4.86 14.93 19.91
C PRO A 271 4.36 16.35 20.23
N GLU A 272 5.27 17.32 20.38
CA GLU A 272 4.94 18.72 20.63
C GLU A 272 4.20 19.42 19.46
N GLN A 273 4.25 18.84 18.25
CA GLN A 273 3.57 19.36 17.07
C GLN A 273 2.20 18.69 16.82
N GLU A 274 1.76 17.76 17.68
CA GLU A 274 0.52 17.00 17.46
C GLU A 274 -0.70 17.93 17.28
N SER A 275 -0.89 18.89 18.19
CA SER A 275 -2.01 19.83 18.08
C SER A 275 -2.00 20.61 16.77
N ARG A 276 -0.80 20.95 16.26
CA ARG A 276 -0.65 21.65 14.98
C ARG A 276 -1.00 20.75 13.80
N VAL A 277 -0.60 19.48 13.83
CA VAL A 277 -0.97 18.51 12.79
C VAL A 277 -2.48 18.31 12.74
N PHE A 278 -3.13 18.14 13.89
CA PHE A 278 -4.58 17.94 13.95
C PHE A 278 -5.37 19.21 13.56
N GLU A 279 -4.84 20.40 13.85
CA GLU A 279 -5.39 21.67 13.33
C GLU A 279 -5.32 21.71 11.79
N LEU A 280 -4.17 21.33 11.19
CA LEU A 280 -3.98 21.30 9.74
C LEU A 280 -4.85 20.26 9.04
N LEU A 281 -5.09 19.11 9.67
CA LEU A 281 -6.02 18.09 9.18
C LEU A 281 -7.46 18.62 9.13
N GLY A 282 -7.83 19.53 10.03
CA GLY A 282 -9.19 20.06 10.12
C GLY A 282 -10.23 18.93 10.24
N PRO A 283 -11.25 18.86 9.36
CA PRO A 283 -12.22 17.76 9.37
C PRO A 283 -11.61 16.36 9.21
N HIS A 284 -10.43 16.25 8.57
CA HIS A 284 -9.73 14.96 8.41
C HIS A 284 -9.02 14.51 9.70
N ALA A 285 -9.06 15.29 10.77
CA ALA A 285 -8.58 14.86 12.08
C ALA A 285 -9.39 13.65 12.58
N ASP A 286 -10.71 13.70 12.38
CA ASP A 286 -11.61 12.57 12.60
C ASP A 286 -11.43 11.54 11.47
N GLU A 287 -11.13 10.31 11.85
CA GLU A 287 -10.80 9.24 10.90
C GLU A 287 -12.01 8.84 10.06
N ALA A 288 -13.19 8.71 10.67
CA ALA A 288 -14.42 8.36 9.95
C ALA A 288 -14.77 9.42 8.89
N SER A 289 -14.63 10.70 9.25
CA SER A 289 -14.82 11.83 8.34
C SER A 289 -13.81 11.83 7.18
N ASN A 290 -12.53 11.49 7.44
CA ASN A 290 -11.54 11.33 6.37
C ASN A 290 -11.86 10.16 5.43
N LEU A 291 -12.27 9.01 5.99
CA LEU A 291 -12.63 7.84 5.19
C LEU A 291 -13.86 8.10 4.32
N GLN A 292 -14.86 8.79 4.86
CA GLN A 292 -16.03 9.22 4.08
C GLN A 292 -15.63 10.20 2.98
N HIS A 293 -14.78 11.19 3.28
CA HIS A 293 -14.25 12.10 2.27
C HIS A 293 -13.51 11.38 1.14
N ALA A 294 -12.65 10.39 1.47
CA ALA A 294 -11.94 9.60 0.47
C ALA A 294 -12.89 8.78 -0.41
N LEU A 295 -13.98 8.24 0.16
CA LEU A 295 -15.04 7.57 -0.59
C LEU A 295 -15.75 8.55 -1.55
N ASP A 296 -16.16 9.71 -1.04
CA ASP A 296 -16.88 10.71 -1.82
C ASP A 296 -16.02 11.21 -2.98
N LYS A 297 -14.73 11.51 -2.70
CA LYS A 297 -13.75 11.84 -3.73
C LYS A 297 -13.66 10.76 -4.79
N ALA A 298 -13.40 9.51 -4.40
CA ALA A 298 -13.25 8.40 -5.34
C ALA A 298 -14.50 8.20 -6.21
N ARG A 299 -15.71 8.35 -5.64
CA ARG A 299 -16.97 8.28 -6.40
C ARG A 299 -17.13 9.43 -7.39
N MET A 300 -16.82 10.66 -6.99
CA MET A 300 -16.88 11.83 -7.88
C MET A 300 -15.92 11.68 -9.06
N GLU A 301 -14.75 11.07 -8.87
CA GLU A 301 -13.80 10.91 -9.98
C GLU A 301 -14.33 9.97 -11.08
N LEU A 302 -15.15 8.97 -10.72
CA LEU A 302 -15.65 7.96 -11.68
C LEU A 302 -16.38 8.57 -12.88
N ASP A 303 -16.98 9.76 -12.71
CA ASP A 303 -17.74 10.44 -13.76
C ASP A 303 -16.88 10.87 -14.97
N TYR A 304 -15.58 11.02 -14.78
CA TYR A 304 -14.65 11.50 -15.82
C TYR A 304 -13.42 10.64 -16.04
N LEU A 305 -13.21 9.58 -15.24
CA LEU A 305 -12.08 8.67 -15.42
C LEU A 305 -12.33 7.67 -16.56
N SER A 306 -11.25 7.24 -17.21
CA SER A 306 -11.28 6.20 -18.23
C SER A 306 -10.03 5.32 -18.17
N GLY A 307 -10.06 4.16 -18.84
CA GLY A 307 -8.92 3.25 -18.94
C GLY A 307 -8.32 2.86 -17.58
N GLN A 308 -7.00 2.93 -17.49
CA GLN A 308 -6.28 2.54 -16.26
C GLN A 308 -6.64 3.41 -15.05
N GLU A 309 -6.97 4.69 -15.26
CA GLU A 309 -7.37 5.55 -14.14
C GLU A 309 -8.77 5.18 -13.63
N LEU A 310 -9.70 4.78 -14.51
CA LEU A 310 -11.02 4.29 -14.10
C LEU A 310 -10.91 3.00 -13.29
N PHE A 311 -9.98 2.12 -13.65
CA PHE A 311 -9.65 0.95 -12.82
C PHE A 311 -9.25 1.37 -11.40
N PHE A 312 -8.30 2.31 -11.27
CA PHE A 312 -7.90 2.80 -9.96
C PHE A 312 -9.03 3.54 -9.22
N GLY A 313 -9.89 4.27 -9.92
CA GLY A 313 -11.06 4.93 -9.34
C GLY A 313 -12.01 3.91 -8.68
N TRP A 314 -12.40 2.86 -9.40
CA TRP A 314 -13.23 1.78 -8.84
C TRP A 314 -12.53 1.06 -7.69
N TYR A 315 -11.23 0.82 -7.83
CA TYR A 315 -10.42 0.21 -6.78
C TYR A 315 -10.34 1.07 -5.51
N ASN A 316 -10.30 2.40 -5.65
CA ASN A 316 -10.34 3.35 -4.56
C ASN A 316 -11.70 3.37 -3.87
N VAL A 317 -12.81 3.32 -4.62
CA VAL A 317 -14.14 3.15 -4.03
C VAL A 317 -14.19 1.89 -3.18
N GLY A 318 -13.70 0.76 -3.70
CA GLY A 318 -13.61 -0.50 -2.94
C GLY A 318 -12.74 -0.38 -1.68
N THR A 319 -11.58 0.27 -1.79
CA THR A 319 -10.66 0.50 -0.67
C THR A 319 -11.26 1.38 0.42
N SER A 320 -11.90 2.50 0.04
CA SER A 320 -12.58 3.37 0.99
C SER A 320 -13.74 2.67 1.70
N LEU A 321 -14.52 1.85 0.98
CA LEU A 321 -15.61 1.05 1.56
C LEU A 321 -15.10 -0.04 2.51
N VAL A 322 -13.96 -0.68 2.20
CA VAL A 322 -13.29 -1.60 3.14
C VAL A 322 -12.90 -0.89 4.43
N ASN A 323 -12.33 0.30 4.34
CA ASN A 323 -11.94 1.09 5.52
C ASN A 323 -13.16 1.52 6.34
N LEU A 324 -14.30 1.78 5.67
CA LEU A 324 -15.60 2.04 6.31
C LEU A 324 -16.34 0.77 6.75
N GLN A 325 -15.73 -0.41 6.57
CA GLN A 325 -16.28 -1.74 6.87
C GLN A 325 -17.57 -2.10 6.09
N ASP A 326 -17.88 -1.38 5.02
CA ASP A 326 -18.90 -1.78 4.03
C ASP A 326 -18.31 -2.79 3.04
N TYR A 327 -18.14 -4.03 3.49
CA TYR A 327 -17.57 -5.09 2.67
C TYR A 327 -18.46 -5.50 1.50
N TYR A 328 -19.78 -5.33 1.62
CA TYR A 328 -20.71 -5.64 0.54
C TYR A 328 -20.54 -4.65 -0.61
N GLY A 329 -20.62 -3.34 -0.33
CA GLY A 329 -20.39 -2.30 -1.32
C GLY A 329 -18.96 -2.36 -1.88
N ALA A 330 -17.97 -2.65 -1.03
CA ALA A 330 -16.59 -2.82 -1.46
C ALA A 330 -16.43 -3.95 -2.49
N ALA A 331 -17.05 -5.12 -2.24
CA ALA A 331 -16.98 -6.25 -3.16
C ALA A 331 -17.57 -5.90 -4.54
N GLN A 332 -18.68 -5.15 -4.58
CA GLN A 332 -19.27 -4.66 -5.83
C GLN A 332 -18.33 -3.69 -6.56
N ALA A 333 -17.70 -2.77 -5.84
CA ALA A 333 -16.75 -1.82 -6.42
C ALA A 333 -15.49 -2.53 -6.97
N PHE A 334 -14.97 -3.54 -6.26
CA PHE A 334 -13.87 -4.36 -6.77
C PHE A 334 -14.28 -5.21 -7.98
N ASP A 335 -15.51 -5.74 -8.01
CA ASP A 335 -16.03 -6.43 -9.19
C ASP A 335 -16.01 -5.50 -10.42
N GLN A 336 -16.44 -4.24 -10.28
CA GLN A 336 -16.36 -3.23 -11.35
C GLN A 336 -14.91 -2.89 -11.73
N ALA A 337 -14.02 -2.78 -10.75
CA ALA A 337 -12.59 -2.59 -11.03
C ALA A 337 -12.06 -3.74 -11.89
N PHE A 338 -12.41 -5.00 -11.58
CA PHE A 338 -11.95 -6.14 -12.38
C PHE A 338 -12.59 -6.23 -13.77
N VAL A 339 -13.79 -5.68 -13.98
CA VAL A 339 -14.34 -5.49 -15.34
C VAL A 339 -13.39 -4.61 -16.16
N VAL A 340 -13.05 -3.43 -15.65
CA VAL A 340 -12.14 -2.51 -16.35
C VAL A 340 -10.74 -3.10 -16.49
N TYR A 341 -10.22 -3.75 -15.44
CA TYR A 341 -8.90 -4.39 -15.43
C TYR A 341 -8.72 -5.36 -16.61
N ASN A 342 -9.73 -6.17 -16.90
CA ASN A 342 -9.68 -7.18 -17.95
C ASN A 342 -9.70 -6.59 -19.37
N GLU A 343 -10.00 -5.29 -19.52
CA GLU A 343 -9.95 -4.56 -20.79
C GLU A 343 -8.60 -3.84 -21.02
N LEU A 344 -7.74 -3.77 -20.00
CA LEU A 344 -6.44 -3.08 -20.08
C LEU A 344 -5.37 -3.99 -20.69
N ASP A 345 -4.50 -3.41 -21.52
CA ASP A 345 -3.32 -4.09 -22.09
C ASP A 345 -2.08 -3.19 -22.03
N PRO A 346 -1.09 -3.47 -21.16
CA PRO A 346 -1.12 -4.44 -20.07
C PRO A 346 -1.91 -3.91 -18.86
N PRO A 347 -2.57 -4.79 -18.07
CA PRO A 347 -3.20 -4.37 -16.83
C PRO A 347 -2.14 -4.11 -15.73
N PRO A 348 -2.45 -3.25 -14.72
CA PRO A 348 -1.55 -2.95 -13.62
C PRO A 348 -1.52 -4.08 -12.57
N TYR A 349 -1.15 -5.30 -12.99
CA TYR A 349 -1.20 -6.52 -12.16
C TYR A 349 -0.39 -6.45 -10.86
N ARG A 350 0.61 -5.56 -10.78
CA ARG A 350 1.42 -5.38 -9.56
C ARG A 350 0.67 -4.64 -8.46
N LEU A 351 -0.47 -3.99 -8.73
CA LEU A 351 -1.26 -3.30 -7.69
C LEU A 351 -1.54 -4.23 -6.52
N PHE A 352 -1.83 -5.50 -6.80
CA PHE A 352 -2.16 -6.50 -5.79
C PHE A 352 -0.97 -6.95 -4.94
N TRP A 353 0.24 -6.47 -5.23
CA TRP A 353 1.40 -6.64 -4.35
C TRP A 353 1.37 -5.62 -3.21
N TYR A 354 0.71 -4.49 -3.42
CA TYR A 354 0.73 -3.32 -2.54
C TYR A 354 -0.63 -3.05 -1.88
N SER A 355 -1.65 -3.86 -2.18
CA SER A 355 -3.00 -3.67 -1.66
C SER A 355 -3.67 -4.99 -1.31
N THR A 356 -4.36 -4.99 -0.17
CA THR A 356 -5.10 -6.14 0.36
C THR A 356 -6.62 -5.93 0.36
N GLY A 357 -7.13 -4.75 -0.01
CA GLY A 357 -8.55 -4.38 0.13
C GLY A 357 -9.52 -5.38 -0.51
N ALA A 358 -9.21 -5.86 -1.72
CA ALA A 358 -10.05 -6.86 -2.39
C ALA A 358 -10.15 -8.19 -1.61
N TYR A 359 -9.08 -8.61 -0.91
CA TYR A 359 -9.14 -9.80 -0.06
C TYR A 359 -10.11 -9.61 1.11
N PHE A 360 -10.06 -8.46 1.79
CA PHE A 360 -11.01 -8.14 2.86
C PHE A 360 -12.45 -8.20 2.36
N ALA A 361 -12.76 -7.48 1.28
CA ALA A 361 -14.11 -7.41 0.74
C ALA A 361 -14.67 -8.78 0.36
N TYR A 362 -13.91 -9.59 -0.39
CA TYR A 362 -14.36 -10.93 -0.78
C TYR A 362 -14.44 -11.90 0.39
N TYR A 363 -13.50 -11.83 1.35
CA TYR A 363 -13.53 -12.69 2.53
C TYR A 363 -14.75 -12.44 3.41
N TYR A 364 -15.01 -11.17 3.76
CA TYR A 364 -16.12 -10.80 4.63
C TYR A 364 -17.48 -10.86 3.92
N THR A 365 -17.51 -11.03 2.60
CA THR A 365 -18.73 -11.36 1.84
C THR A 365 -18.90 -12.86 1.58
N GLY A 366 -18.08 -13.72 2.22
CA GLY A 366 -18.16 -15.17 2.09
C GLY A 366 -17.69 -15.73 0.74
N ARG A 367 -17.12 -14.87 -0.12
CA ARG A 367 -16.58 -15.23 -1.45
C ARG A 367 -15.17 -15.81 -1.31
N TYR A 368 -15.03 -16.84 -0.49
CA TYR A 368 -13.72 -17.41 -0.13
C TYR A 368 -12.98 -18.02 -1.33
N GLN A 369 -13.70 -18.60 -2.31
CA GLN A 369 -13.05 -19.12 -3.51
C GLN A 369 -12.47 -17.98 -4.36
N VAL A 370 -13.16 -16.83 -4.41
CA VAL A 370 -12.65 -15.62 -5.09
C VAL A 370 -11.36 -15.11 -4.44
N VAL A 371 -11.26 -15.14 -3.10
CA VAL A 371 -10.01 -14.82 -2.38
C VAL A 371 -8.89 -15.78 -2.79
N ILE A 372 -9.17 -17.09 -2.84
CA ILE A 372 -8.19 -18.11 -3.25
C ILE A 372 -7.72 -17.89 -4.68
N ASP A 373 -8.64 -17.60 -5.60
CA ASP A 373 -8.35 -17.41 -7.01
C ASP A 373 -7.54 -16.13 -7.24
N LEU A 374 -7.89 -15.03 -6.56
CA LEU A 374 -7.12 -13.79 -6.58
C LEU A 374 -5.71 -14.02 -6.06
N ALA A 375 -5.57 -14.68 -4.90
CA ALA A 375 -4.27 -14.98 -4.32
C ALA A 375 -3.44 -15.88 -5.24
N ASN A 376 -4.06 -16.87 -5.89
CA ASN A 376 -3.37 -17.72 -6.87
C ASN A 376 -2.90 -16.92 -8.09
N MET A 377 -3.67 -15.94 -8.56
CA MET A 377 -3.25 -15.06 -9.64
C MET A 377 -2.02 -14.25 -9.24
N VAL A 378 -2.07 -13.62 -8.06
CA VAL A 378 -1.01 -12.76 -7.53
C VAL A 378 0.28 -13.55 -7.27
N LEU A 379 0.20 -14.70 -6.60
CA LEU A 379 1.39 -15.51 -6.30
C LEU A 379 2.03 -16.09 -7.56
N LYS A 380 1.25 -16.38 -8.61
CA LYS A 380 1.80 -16.81 -9.88
C LYS A 380 2.35 -15.63 -10.71
N SER A 381 2.02 -14.38 -10.37
CA SER A 381 2.43 -13.19 -11.14
C SER A 381 3.91 -12.84 -11.03
N SER A 382 4.70 -13.64 -10.29
CA SER A 382 6.12 -13.42 -10.08
C SER A 382 6.89 -14.73 -9.87
N ALA A 383 8.16 -14.74 -10.29
CA ALA A 383 9.08 -15.86 -10.06
C ALA A 383 9.38 -16.13 -8.58
N GLU A 384 9.21 -15.10 -7.75
CA GLU A 384 9.40 -15.17 -6.30
C GLU A 384 8.14 -14.60 -5.64
N PRO A 385 7.23 -15.44 -5.13
CA PRO A 385 5.95 -15.01 -4.56
C PRO A 385 6.11 -14.42 -3.14
N ALA A 386 7.01 -13.46 -3.00
CA ALA A 386 7.34 -12.74 -1.77
C ALA A 386 6.33 -11.63 -1.49
N ILE A 387 5.10 -12.05 -1.16
CA ILE A 387 3.95 -11.20 -0.80
C ILE A 387 3.21 -11.94 0.33
N GLU A 388 3.71 -11.83 1.56
CA GLU A 388 3.25 -12.61 2.71
C GLU A 388 1.77 -12.44 3.02
N GLU A 389 1.20 -11.25 2.79
CA GLU A 389 -0.20 -10.97 3.05
C GLU A 389 -1.08 -11.80 2.14
N THR A 390 -0.66 -12.01 0.89
CA THR A 390 -1.40 -12.86 -0.06
C THR A 390 -1.43 -14.31 0.41
N TRP A 391 -0.36 -14.82 0.98
CA TRP A 391 -0.34 -16.17 1.58
C TRP A 391 -1.30 -16.26 2.76
N VAL A 392 -1.28 -15.29 3.68
CA VAL A 392 -2.21 -15.26 4.81
C VAL A 392 -3.66 -15.19 4.35
N TRP A 393 -4.00 -14.34 3.39
CA TRP A 393 -5.37 -14.23 2.88
C TRP A 393 -5.86 -15.51 2.22
N ARG A 394 -5.01 -16.18 1.44
CA ARG A 394 -5.36 -17.50 0.88
C ARG A 394 -5.55 -18.55 1.97
N GLY A 395 -4.70 -18.54 2.99
CA GLY A 395 -4.81 -19.45 4.13
C GLY A 395 -6.10 -19.25 4.92
N ARG A 396 -6.48 -17.99 5.22
CA ARG A 396 -7.76 -17.64 5.85
C ARG A 396 -8.95 -18.15 5.05
N ALA A 397 -8.95 -17.94 3.73
CA ALA A 397 -10.03 -18.40 2.86
C ALA A 397 -10.11 -19.93 2.78
N ARG A 398 -8.96 -20.63 2.71
CA ARG A 398 -8.92 -22.10 2.79
C ARG A 398 -9.47 -22.63 4.10
N LEU A 399 -9.09 -21.99 5.21
CA LEU A 399 -9.60 -22.35 6.53
C LEU A 399 -11.12 -22.18 6.61
N ALA A 400 -11.66 -21.07 6.07
CA ALA A 400 -13.10 -20.83 6.00
C ALA A 400 -13.85 -21.87 5.14
N LEU A 401 -13.18 -22.48 4.16
CA LEU A 401 -13.71 -23.59 3.35
C LEU A 401 -13.41 -24.98 3.96
N GLY A 402 -12.83 -25.05 5.16
CA GLY A 402 -12.51 -26.30 5.86
C GLY A 402 -11.16 -26.94 5.50
N ASP A 403 -10.39 -26.36 4.58
CA ASP A 403 -9.04 -26.82 4.23
C ASP A 403 -8.00 -26.30 5.25
N THR A 404 -8.03 -26.91 6.44
CA THR A 404 -7.14 -26.54 7.55
C THR A 404 -5.66 -26.82 7.21
N ASN A 405 -5.37 -27.92 6.52
CA ASN A 405 -3.99 -28.27 6.15
C ASN A 405 -3.42 -27.28 5.12
N GLY A 406 -4.21 -26.92 4.10
CA GLY A 406 -3.82 -25.91 3.12
C GLY A 406 -3.65 -24.52 3.74
N ALA A 407 -4.43 -24.18 4.78
CA ALA A 407 -4.27 -22.94 5.54
C ALA A 407 -2.96 -22.90 6.32
N ILE A 408 -2.65 -23.95 7.09
CA ILE A 408 -1.38 -24.06 7.84
C ILE A 408 -0.17 -23.95 6.91
N ASN A 409 -0.22 -24.60 5.75
CA ASN A 409 0.84 -24.52 4.76
C ASN A 409 1.02 -23.08 4.26
N ASP A 410 -0.06 -22.37 3.95
CA ASP A 410 0.01 -20.98 3.51
C ASP A 410 0.56 -20.04 4.60
N PHE A 411 0.14 -20.21 5.87
CA PHE A 411 0.69 -19.41 6.97
C PHE A 411 2.19 -19.66 7.19
N ARG A 412 2.64 -20.91 7.02
CA ARG A 412 4.08 -21.23 7.07
C ARG A 412 4.85 -20.64 5.88
N GLU A 413 4.27 -20.61 4.68
CA GLU A 413 4.88 -19.93 3.53
C GLU A 413 5.00 -18.42 3.78
N ALA A 414 3.98 -17.78 4.39
CA ALA A 414 4.06 -16.37 4.78
C ALA A 414 5.29 -16.11 5.68
N LEU A 415 5.52 -16.97 6.68
CA LEU A 415 6.67 -16.85 7.59
C LEU A 415 8.04 -17.09 6.94
N LYS A 416 8.10 -17.71 5.75
CA LYS A 416 9.37 -17.79 5.00
C LYS A 416 9.78 -16.45 4.40
N TRP A 417 8.79 -15.63 4.03
CA TRP A 417 8.97 -14.31 3.44
C TRP A 417 9.09 -13.22 4.51
N HIS A 418 8.30 -13.33 5.59
CA HIS A 418 8.37 -12.43 6.74
C HIS A 418 8.53 -13.24 8.04
N PRO A 419 9.77 -13.62 8.40
CA PRO A 419 10.02 -14.35 9.64
C PRO A 419 9.55 -13.59 10.86
N ASN A 420 8.89 -14.29 11.79
CA ASN A 420 8.29 -13.73 13.01
C ASN A 420 7.13 -12.75 12.81
N TRP A 421 6.56 -12.65 11.60
CA TRP A 421 5.41 -11.80 11.37
C TRP A 421 4.23 -12.22 12.23
N TRP A 422 3.81 -11.33 13.12
CA TRP A 422 2.83 -11.63 14.18
C TRP A 422 1.49 -12.10 13.60
N VAL A 423 1.10 -11.60 12.42
CA VAL A 423 -0.14 -11.98 11.75
C VAL A 423 -0.15 -13.48 11.47
N ALA A 424 0.84 -13.98 10.72
CA ALA A 424 0.91 -15.41 10.38
C ALA A 424 1.15 -16.30 11.62
N LYS A 425 1.90 -15.82 12.63
CA LYS A 425 2.08 -16.55 13.89
C LYS A 425 0.76 -16.69 14.65
N ASN A 426 -0.04 -15.64 14.74
CA ASN A 426 -1.33 -15.67 15.42
C ASN A 426 -2.31 -16.62 14.71
N GLU A 427 -2.31 -16.64 13.37
CA GLU A 427 -3.12 -17.60 12.61
C GLU A 427 -2.75 -19.05 12.96
N LEU A 428 -1.46 -19.38 12.99
CA LEU A 428 -0.96 -20.71 13.38
C LEU A 428 -1.31 -21.06 14.84
N GLN A 429 -1.10 -20.12 15.76
CA GLN A 429 -1.40 -20.30 17.18
C GLN A 429 -2.90 -20.53 17.43
N SER A 430 -3.77 -19.84 16.70
CA SER A 430 -5.23 -20.04 16.80
C SER A 430 -5.65 -21.46 16.40
N LEU A 431 -4.84 -22.13 15.56
CA LEU A 431 -4.98 -23.53 15.16
C LEU A 431 -4.21 -24.51 16.07
N GLY A 432 -3.61 -24.03 17.17
CA GLY A 432 -2.83 -24.84 18.10
C GLY A 432 -1.42 -25.21 17.61
N ILE A 433 -0.91 -24.54 16.57
CA ILE A 433 0.44 -24.74 16.04
C ILE A 433 1.39 -23.69 16.64
N TRP A 434 2.38 -24.18 17.39
CA TRP A 434 3.38 -23.35 18.07
C TRP A 434 4.74 -23.62 17.44
N ASP A 435 5.07 -22.87 16.38
CA ASP A 435 6.38 -22.91 15.70
C ASP A 435 7.22 -21.65 16.01
#